data_AF-A0A8J5CR59-F1
#
_entry.id   AF-A0A8J5CR59-F1
#
_cell.length_a   1.000
_cell.length_b   1.000
_cell.length_c   1.000
_cell.angle_alpha   90.00
_cell.angle_beta   90.00
_cell.angle_gamma   90.00
#
_symmetry.space_group_name_H-M   'P 1'
#
loop_
_entity.id
_entity.type
_entity.pdbx_description
1 polymer ?
#
loop_
_entity_poly.entity_id
_entity_poly.type
_entity_poly.pdbx_seq_one_letter_code
_entity_poly.pdbx_strand_id
1 'polypeptide(L)'
;MKERLNAVVRVLEGLANDCNADRAIDARGLLGQIDAGFAMKLAIMTHILGRINQLSNLLQSANLDMVKAVELIETVRAHLEEMRSDPASFDALWDEVEKNSAAHGFDTSECRMCRSPRKRKLSTKLQDFVVTDSIGQQSGSTHSDFSVKDSTRMNFFYPILDHMLT
;
A
#
# COMPACT_ATOMS: atom_id res chain seq x y z
N MET A 1 1.07 6.45 14.19
CA MET A 1 0.17 5.80 13.22
C MET A 1 -0.93 5.01 13.93
N LYS A 2 -0.57 4.02 14.76
CA LYS A 2 -1.47 3.17 15.58
C LYS A 2 -2.71 3.87 16.12
N GLU A 3 -2.53 4.90 16.95
CA GLU A 3 -3.65 5.56 17.63
C GLU A 3 -4.61 6.26 16.66
N ARG A 4 -4.10 6.81 15.56
CA ARG A 4 -4.92 7.53 14.58
C ARG A 4 -5.74 6.58 13.72
N LEU A 5 -5.14 5.48 13.25
CA LEU A 5 -5.87 4.48 12.48
C LEU A 5 -6.97 3.82 13.33
N ASN A 6 -6.64 3.44 14.56
CA ASN A 6 -7.62 2.86 15.49
C ASN A 6 -8.76 3.83 15.82
N ALA A 7 -8.46 5.12 16.00
CA ALA A 7 -9.49 6.14 16.20
C ALA A 7 -10.41 6.24 14.98
N VAL A 8 -9.87 6.25 13.76
CA VAL A 8 -10.66 6.29 12.52
C VAL A 8 -11.54 5.05 12.40
N VAL A 9 -11.00 3.85 12.64
CA VAL A 9 -11.76 2.59 12.59
C VAL A 9 -12.92 2.61 13.59
N ARG A 10 -12.66 3.00 14.84
CA ARG A 10 -13.71 3.11 15.88
C ARG A 10 -14.81 4.11 15.51
N VAL A 11 -14.43 5.25 14.93
CA VAL A 11 -15.40 6.24 14.47
C VAL A 11 -16.25 5.65 13.35
N LEU A 12 -15.64 4.99 12.36
CA LEU A 12 -16.36 4.34 11.27
C LEU A 12 -17.30 3.22 11.76
N GLU A 13 -16.88 2.41 12.73
CA GLU A 13 -17.74 1.40 13.37
C GLU A 13 -18.94 2.03 14.08
N GLY A 14 -18.75 3.18 14.72
CA GLY A 14 -19.83 3.98 15.29
C GLY A 14 -20.81 4.49 14.23
N LEU A 15 -20.30 5.06 13.14
CA LEU A 15 -21.14 5.54 12.02
C LEU A 15 -21.85 4.41 11.27
N ALA A 16 -21.24 3.22 11.19
CA ALA A 16 -21.83 2.05 10.56
C ALA A 16 -23.11 1.55 11.28
N ASN A 17 -23.31 1.96 12.53
CA ASN A 17 -24.49 1.63 13.34
C ASN A 17 -25.43 2.85 13.56
N ASP A 18 -25.14 3.98 12.91
CA ASP A 18 -25.96 5.19 13.02
C ASP A 18 -27.33 4.98 12.34
N CYS A 19 -28.33 5.76 12.76
CA CYS A 19 -29.69 5.74 12.23
C CYS A 19 -29.79 6.31 10.80
N ASN A 20 -28.81 7.10 10.38
CA ASN A 20 -28.74 7.60 9.01
C ASN A 20 -28.18 6.52 8.07
N ALA A 21 -29.06 5.97 7.24
CA ALA A 21 -28.75 4.85 6.34
C ALA A 21 -27.61 5.17 5.36
N ASP A 22 -27.57 6.38 4.78
CA ASP A 22 -26.54 6.76 3.81
C ASP A 22 -25.16 6.79 4.45
N ARG A 23 -25.06 7.45 5.62
CA ARG A 23 -23.80 7.52 6.40
C ARG A 23 -23.33 6.14 6.86
N ALA A 24 -24.27 5.27 7.24
CA ALA A 24 -23.96 3.91 7.65
C ALA A 24 -23.45 3.05 6.49
N ILE A 25 -24.01 3.22 5.28
CA ILE A 25 -23.56 2.52 4.08
C ILE A 25 -22.14 2.97 3.72
N ASP A 26 -21.87 4.27 3.69
CA ASP A 26 -20.54 4.81 3.37
C ASP A 26 -19.49 4.34 4.38
N ALA A 27 -19.82 4.36 5.67
CA ALA A 27 -18.91 3.90 6.73
C ALA A 27 -18.56 2.42 6.59
N ARG A 28 -19.54 1.55 6.27
CA ARG A 28 -19.29 0.13 5.99
C ARG A 28 -18.45 -0.06 4.73
N GLY A 29 -18.69 0.76 3.70
CA GLY A 29 -17.90 0.76 2.47
C GLY A 29 -16.44 1.11 2.72
N LEU A 30 -16.18 2.13 3.55
CA LEU A 30 -14.82 2.52 3.96
C LEU A 30 -14.16 1.46 4.84
N LEU A 31 -14.86 0.90 5.83
CA LEU A 31 -14.35 -0.20 6.66
C LEU A 31 -13.95 -1.40 5.79
N GLY A 32 -14.75 -1.74 4.77
CA GLY A 32 -14.42 -2.80 3.83
C GLY A 32 -13.21 -2.53 2.92
N GLN A 33 -12.73 -1.28 2.85
CA GLN A 33 -11.51 -0.91 2.11
C GLN A 33 -10.26 -0.85 3.00
N ILE A 34 -10.42 -0.80 4.33
CA ILE A 34 -9.30 -0.84 5.28
C ILE A 34 -8.91 -2.31 5.46
N ASP A 35 -8.15 -2.83 4.50
CA ASP A 35 -7.58 -4.17 4.53
C ASP A 35 -6.07 -4.14 4.86
N ALA A 36 -5.46 -5.33 4.96
CA ALA A 36 -4.02 -5.45 5.18
C ALA A 36 -3.19 -4.71 4.10
N GLY A 37 -3.70 -4.63 2.86
CA GLY A 37 -3.06 -3.91 1.77
C GLY A 37 -3.02 -2.40 1.98
N PHE A 38 -4.13 -1.84 2.45
CA PHE A 38 -4.21 -0.44 2.86
C PHE A 38 -3.26 -0.17 4.03
N ALA A 39 -3.27 -0.99 5.07
CA ALA A 39 -2.41 -0.82 6.24
C ALA A 39 -0.91 -0.81 5.86
N MET A 40 -0.48 -1.75 5.01
CA MET A 40 0.89 -1.81 4.50
C MET A 40 1.28 -0.57 3.70
N LYS A 41 0.45 -0.17 2.73
CA LYS A 41 0.71 1.03 1.91
C LYS A 41 0.80 2.27 2.78
N LEU A 42 -0.10 2.39 3.76
CA LEU A 42 -0.10 3.50 4.70
C LEU A 42 1.20 3.53 5.53
N ALA A 43 1.68 2.37 5.99
CA ALA A 43 2.94 2.25 6.75
C ALA A 43 4.15 2.70 5.92
N ILE A 44 4.28 2.18 4.69
CA ILE A 44 5.33 2.58 3.75
C ILE A 44 5.28 4.09 3.48
N MET A 45 4.09 4.62 3.16
CA MET A 45 3.92 6.05 2.88
C MET A 45 4.23 6.92 4.09
N THR A 46 3.89 6.48 5.31
CA THR A 46 4.19 7.22 6.53
C THR A 46 5.70 7.29 6.77
N HIS A 47 6.43 6.23 6.46
CA HIS A 47 7.89 6.24 6.53
C HIS A 47 8.50 7.24 5.54
N ILE A 48 8.14 7.12 4.24
CA ILE A 48 8.68 7.96 3.18
C ILE A 48 8.29 9.45 3.39
N LEU A 49 6.99 9.73 3.54
CA LEU A 49 6.50 11.10 3.76
C LEU A 49 6.98 11.67 5.09
N GLY A 50 7.24 10.84 6.10
CA GLY A 50 7.83 11.28 7.37
C GLY A 50 9.19 11.95 7.17
N ARG A 51 10.04 11.37 6.31
CA ARG A 51 11.34 11.94 5.93
C ARG A 51 11.19 13.23 5.13
N ILE A 52 10.30 13.23 4.14
CA ILE A 52 10.04 14.43 3.31
C ILE A 52 9.48 15.57 4.16
N ASN A 53 8.62 15.26 5.13
CA ASN A 53 8.07 16.25 6.04
C ASN A 53 9.16 16.86 6.94
N GLN A 54 10.13 16.06 7.40
CA GLN A 54 11.30 16.58 8.13
C GLN A 54 12.12 17.54 7.26
N LEU A 55 12.38 17.19 6.00
CA LEU A 55 13.03 18.08 5.04
C LEU A 55 12.22 19.37 4.85
N SER A 56 10.92 19.26 4.61
CA SER A 56 10.02 20.39 4.42
C SER A 56 10.09 21.36 5.62
N ASN A 57 10.09 20.84 6.84
CA ASN A 57 10.19 21.66 8.05
C ASN A 57 11.56 22.37 8.17
N LEU A 58 12.64 21.67 7.81
CA LEU A 58 13.98 22.25 7.84
C LEU A 58 14.14 23.35 6.78
N LEU A 59 13.66 23.09 5.56
CA LEU A 59 13.66 24.04 4.44
C LEU A 59 12.84 25.30 4.74
N GLN A 60 11.78 25.18 5.53
CA GLN A 60 10.93 26.31 5.94
C GLN A 60 11.45 27.03 7.20
N SER A 61 12.60 26.64 7.74
CA SER A 61 13.15 27.29 8.94
C SER A 61 13.72 28.68 8.63
N ALA A 62 13.43 29.65 9.51
CA ALA A 62 13.79 31.06 9.30
C ALA A 62 15.31 31.35 9.25
N ASN A 63 16.14 30.40 9.70
CA ASN A 63 17.59 30.56 9.83
C ASN A 63 18.36 29.70 8.81
N LEU A 64 17.70 29.19 7.78
CA LEU A 64 18.35 28.33 6.80
C LEU A 64 19.11 29.16 5.77
N ASP A 65 20.40 28.86 5.59
CA ASP A 65 21.18 29.38 4.48
C ASP A 65 21.09 28.47 3.24
N MET A 66 21.35 29.03 2.06
CA MET A 66 21.18 28.33 0.79
C MET A 66 22.10 27.11 0.67
N VAL A 67 23.29 27.14 1.27
CA VAL A 67 24.26 26.03 1.21
C VAL A 67 23.71 24.84 1.99
N LYS A 68 23.24 25.06 3.22
CA LYS A 68 22.59 24.04 4.04
C LYS A 68 21.32 23.51 3.40
N ALA A 69 20.53 24.36 2.73
CA ALA A 69 19.35 23.91 2.01
C ALA A 69 19.69 22.88 0.92
N VAL A 70 20.74 23.14 0.14
CA VAL A 70 21.23 22.21 -0.88
C VAL A 70 21.75 20.93 -0.24
N GLU A 71 22.58 21.02 0.81
CA GLU A 71 23.09 19.85 1.54
C GLU A 71 21.96 18.97 2.09
N LEU A 72 20.90 19.57 2.63
CA LEU A 72 19.73 18.85 3.14
C LEU A 72 18.97 18.12 2.03
N ILE A 73 18.77 18.77 0.88
CA ILE A 73 18.09 18.17 -0.27
C ILE A 73 18.92 16.99 -0.79
N GLU A 74 20.23 17.17 -0.97
CA GLU A 74 21.13 16.11 -1.44
C GLU A 74 21.18 14.93 -0.45
N THR A 75 21.19 15.20 0.85
CA THR A 75 21.15 14.15 1.88
C THR A 75 19.88 13.31 1.77
N VAL A 76 18.72 13.96 1.61
CA VAL A 76 17.44 13.24 1.48
C VAL A 76 17.36 12.51 0.14
N ARG A 77 17.87 13.10 -0.94
CA ARG A 77 17.96 12.47 -2.25
C ARG A 77 18.80 11.20 -2.19
N ALA A 78 20.00 11.27 -1.64
CA ALA A 78 20.90 10.12 -1.47
C ALA A 78 20.24 9.01 -0.63
N HIS A 79 19.50 9.37 0.41
CA HIS A 79 18.77 8.38 1.20
C HIS A 79 17.61 7.72 0.44
N LEU A 80 16.85 8.46 -0.37
CA LEU A 80 15.82 7.88 -1.23
C LEU A 80 16.42 6.97 -2.32
N GLU A 81 17.60 7.32 -2.84
CA GLU A 81 18.36 6.49 -3.78
C GLU A 81 18.89 5.21 -3.13
N GLU A 82 19.37 5.28 -1.89
CA GLU A 82 19.76 4.13 -1.07
C GLU A 82 18.55 3.21 -0.84
N MET A 83 17.42 3.76 -0.38
CA MET A 83 16.18 3.02 -0.19
C MET A 83 15.70 2.30 -1.46
N ARG A 84 15.97 2.88 -2.64
CA ARG A 84 15.64 2.28 -3.94
C ARG A 84 16.62 1.19 -4.34
N SER A 85 17.92 1.44 -4.17
CA SER A 85 19.00 0.64 -4.75
C SER A 85 19.40 -0.54 -3.88
N ASP A 86 19.29 -0.41 -2.55
CA ASP A 86 19.64 -1.45 -1.60
C ASP A 86 18.40 -2.32 -1.25
N PRO A 87 18.40 -3.62 -1.62
CA PRO A 87 17.32 -4.53 -1.25
C PRO A 87 17.16 -4.67 0.27
N ALA A 88 18.25 -4.58 1.05
CA ALA A 88 18.21 -4.78 2.50
C ALA A 88 17.44 -3.65 3.20
N SER A 89 17.52 -2.43 2.68
CA SER A 89 16.74 -1.28 3.16
C SER A 89 15.23 -1.50 3.05
N PHE A 90 14.75 -2.10 1.95
CA PHE A 90 13.34 -2.47 1.82
C PHE A 90 12.98 -3.64 2.76
N ASP A 91 13.87 -4.60 2.94
CA ASP A 91 13.62 -5.74 3.83
C ASP A 91 13.43 -5.29 5.28
N ALA A 92 14.29 -4.40 5.78
CA ALA A 92 14.17 -3.82 7.12
C ALA A 92 12.86 -3.03 7.29
N LEU A 93 12.48 -2.24 6.27
CA LEU A 93 11.21 -1.52 6.27
C LEU A 93 10.03 -2.49 6.27
N TRP A 94 10.11 -3.56 5.49
CA TRP A 94 9.06 -4.58 5.40
C TRP A 94 8.86 -5.29 6.73
N ASP A 95 9.92 -5.65 7.43
CA ASP A 95 9.84 -6.29 8.75
C ASP A 95 9.18 -5.36 9.78
N GLU A 96 9.45 -4.05 9.71
CA GLU A 96 8.76 -3.06 10.53
C GLU A 96 7.27 -2.97 10.19
N VAL A 97 6.93 -2.99 8.89
CA VAL A 97 5.55 -2.99 8.41
C VAL A 97 4.80 -4.24 8.88
N GLU A 98 5.42 -5.42 8.80
CA GLU A 98 4.82 -6.68 9.23
C GLU A 98 4.56 -6.68 10.74
N LYS A 99 5.53 -6.22 11.53
CA LYS A 99 5.38 -6.06 12.99
C LYS A 99 4.26 -5.07 13.34
N ASN A 100 4.18 -3.94 12.64
CA ASN A 100 3.14 -2.93 12.85
C ASN A 100 1.76 -3.46 12.43
N SER A 101 1.66 -4.19 11.31
CA SER A 101 0.44 -4.83 10.83
C SER A 101 -0.10 -5.85 11.82
N ALA A 102 0.77 -6.75 12.30
CA ALA A 102 0.42 -7.74 13.33
C ALA A 102 -0.08 -7.08 14.62
N ALA A 103 0.53 -5.96 15.04
CA ALA A 103 0.09 -5.19 16.20
C ALA A 103 -1.28 -4.50 16.04
N HIS A 104 -1.84 -4.50 14.83
CA HIS A 104 -3.14 -3.91 14.48
C HIS A 104 -4.19 -4.95 14.10
N GLY A 105 -3.86 -6.25 14.20
CA GLY A 105 -4.77 -7.34 13.83
C GLY A 105 -4.94 -7.52 12.33
N PHE A 106 -4.06 -6.92 11.52
CA PHE A 106 -4.01 -7.15 10.08
C PHE A 106 -2.96 -8.22 9.78
N ASP A 107 -3.38 -9.32 9.17
CA ASP A 107 -2.46 -10.34 8.68
C ASP A 107 -1.95 -9.95 7.28
N THR A 108 -0.65 -9.71 7.17
CA THR A 108 0.05 -9.38 5.94
C THR A 108 -0.12 -10.45 4.85
N SER A 109 -0.29 -11.71 5.26
CA SER A 109 -0.49 -12.86 4.36
C SER A 109 -1.89 -12.89 3.72
N GLU A 110 -2.87 -12.22 4.33
CA GLU A 110 -4.22 -12.07 3.77
C GLU A 110 -4.30 -10.98 2.69
N CYS A 111 -3.21 -10.26 2.46
CA CYS A 111 -3.20 -9.15 1.53
C CYS A 111 -3.39 -9.60 0.08
N ARG A 112 -4.61 -9.38 -0.42
CA ARG A 112 -4.95 -9.54 -1.83
C ARG A 112 -4.60 -8.25 -2.58
N MET A 113 -3.29 -8.01 -2.80
CA MET A 113 -2.83 -6.87 -3.62
C MET A 113 -3.43 -6.89 -5.03
N CYS A 114 -3.83 -8.08 -5.52
CA CYS A 114 -4.62 -8.27 -6.73
C CYS A 114 -6.03 -8.74 -6.34
N ARG A 115 -7.07 -8.01 -6.76
CA ARG A 115 -8.45 -8.54 -6.74
C ARG A 115 -8.40 -9.86 -7.48
N SER A 116 -8.70 -10.97 -6.79
CA SER A 116 -8.76 -12.26 -7.45
C SER A 116 -9.71 -12.12 -8.64
N PRO A 117 -9.27 -12.48 -9.86
CA PRO A 117 -10.09 -12.30 -11.04
C PRO A 117 -11.41 -13.03 -10.77
N ARG A 118 -12.53 -12.32 -10.97
CA ARG A 118 -13.88 -12.84 -10.69
C ARG A 118 -13.97 -14.22 -11.32
N LYS A 119 -14.12 -15.27 -10.49
CA LYS A 119 -14.28 -16.64 -10.97
C LYS A 119 -15.47 -16.65 -11.94
N ARG A 120 -15.20 -16.82 -13.24
CA ARG A 120 -16.24 -16.87 -14.25
C ARG A 120 -17.04 -18.15 -14.00
N LYS A 121 -18.33 -18.01 -13.69
CA LYS A 121 -19.23 -19.18 -13.71
C LYS A 121 -19.35 -19.59 -15.17
N LEU A 122 -18.88 -20.80 -15.49
CA LEU A 122 -19.10 -21.37 -16.81
C LEU A 122 -20.62 -21.50 -17.03
N SER A 123 -21.09 -21.13 -18.21
CA SER A 123 -22.51 -21.28 -18.56
C SER A 123 -22.90 -22.76 -18.48
N THR A 124 -23.96 -23.07 -17.74
CA THR A 124 -24.50 -24.43 -17.65
C THR A 124 -24.98 -24.96 -19.00
N LYS A 125 -25.22 -24.08 -19.98
CA LYS A 125 -25.67 -24.46 -21.33
C LYS A 125 -24.55 -24.89 -22.28
N LEU A 126 -23.29 -24.73 -21.89
CA LEU A 126 -22.12 -25.01 -22.74
C LEU A 126 -21.27 -26.18 -22.20
N GLN A 127 -21.77 -26.95 -21.24
CA GLN A 127 -21.02 -28.03 -20.60
C GLN A 127 -20.77 -29.23 -21.52
N ASP A 128 -21.62 -29.43 -22.53
CA ASP A 128 -21.54 -30.55 -23.49
C ASP A 128 -20.88 -30.17 -24.83
N PHE A 129 -20.34 -28.96 -24.93
CA PHE A 129 -19.69 -28.47 -26.15
C PHE A 129 -18.18 -28.39 -25.94
N VAL A 130 -17.43 -28.96 -26.89
CA VAL A 130 -15.97 -28.84 -26.92
C VAL A 130 -15.60 -27.45 -27.44
N VAL A 131 -15.19 -26.57 -26.54
CA VAL A 131 -14.61 -25.27 -26.91
C VAL A 131 -13.13 -25.50 -27.23
N THR A 132 -12.77 -25.43 -28.51
CA THR A 132 -11.39 -25.67 -28.97
C THR A 132 -10.48 -24.47 -28.74
N ASP A 133 -11.01 -23.25 -28.83
CA ASP A 133 -10.28 -22.00 -28.58
C ASP A 133 -11.21 -20.94 -27.98
N SER A 134 -10.69 -20.21 -26.98
CA SER A 134 -11.39 -19.06 -26.38
C SER A 134 -10.61 -17.78 -26.65
N ILE A 135 -11.15 -16.90 -27.48
CA ILE A 135 -10.54 -15.58 -27.74
C ILE A 135 -10.63 -14.73 -26.46
N GLY A 136 -9.48 -14.20 -26.02
CA GLY A 136 -9.40 -13.36 -24.82
C GLY A 136 -9.16 -14.10 -23.51
N GLN A 137 -8.86 -15.41 -23.54
CA GLN A 137 -8.16 -16.05 -22.43
C GLN A 137 -6.69 -15.63 -22.50
N GLN A 138 -6.33 -14.55 -21.81
CA GLN A 138 -5.00 -14.53 -21.21
C GLN A 138 -5.01 -15.68 -20.22
N SER A 139 -4.33 -16.77 -20.57
CA SER A 139 -3.88 -17.77 -19.61
C SER A 139 -3.29 -16.97 -18.46
N GLY A 140 -4.00 -16.88 -17.35
CA GLY A 140 -3.40 -16.37 -16.12
C GLY A 140 -2.20 -17.26 -15.92
N SER A 141 -1.01 -16.72 -16.13
CA SER A 141 0.23 -17.41 -15.92
C SER A 141 0.28 -17.77 -14.45
N THR A 142 -0.24 -18.95 -14.13
CA THR A 142 0.13 -19.72 -12.96
C THR A 142 1.62 -19.98 -13.11
N HIS A 143 2.45 -19.07 -12.60
CA HIS A 143 3.85 -19.23 -12.20
C HIS A 143 4.53 -17.87 -12.13
N SER A 144 4.30 -17.18 -11.01
CA SER A 144 5.41 -16.79 -10.16
C SER A 144 4.87 -16.60 -8.75
N ASP A 145 5.41 -17.37 -7.80
CA ASP A 145 5.25 -17.14 -6.38
C ASP A 145 5.95 -15.82 -6.00
N PHE A 146 5.45 -14.69 -6.53
CA PHE A 146 5.85 -13.39 -6.02
C PHE A 146 5.25 -13.27 -4.62
N SER A 147 6.11 -13.28 -3.61
CA SER A 147 5.70 -12.95 -2.25
C SER A 147 4.94 -11.62 -2.26
N VAL A 148 3.94 -11.46 -1.40
CA VAL A 148 3.22 -10.18 -1.20
C VAL A 148 4.22 -9.04 -1.03
N LYS A 149 5.36 -9.34 -0.39
CA LYS A 149 6.54 -8.49 -0.25
C LYS A 149 7.10 -8.02 -1.60
N ASP A 150 7.42 -8.94 -2.49
CA ASP A 150 8.00 -8.63 -3.81
C ASP A 150 7.01 -7.89 -4.71
N SER A 151 5.73 -8.26 -4.67
CA SER A 151 4.68 -7.57 -5.43
C SER A 151 4.51 -6.13 -4.93
N THR A 152 4.53 -5.91 -3.62
CA THR A 152 4.45 -4.56 -3.04
C THR A 152 5.70 -3.74 -3.38
N ARG A 153 6.87 -4.38 -3.35
CA ARG A 153 8.15 -3.76 -3.71
C ARG A 153 8.12 -3.23 -5.15
N MET A 154 7.74 -4.08 -6.11
CA MET A 154 7.74 -3.72 -7.54
C MET A 154 6.58 -2.79 -7.94
N ASN A 155 5.37 -3.03 -7.42
CA ASN A 155 4.17 -2.33 -7.90
C ASN A 155 3.84 -1.06 -7.13
N PHE A 156 4.42 -0.86 -5.95
CA PHE A 156 4.10 0.28 -5.09
C PHE A 156 5.36 1.03 -4.66
N PHE A 157 6.30 0.35 -3.99
CA PHE A 157 7.45 1.01 -3.38
C PHE A 157 8.40 1.66 -4.40
N TYR A 158 8.89 0.91 -5.39
CA TYR A 158 9.80 1.46 -6.39
C TYR A 158 9.19 2.57 -7.26
N PRO A 159 7.95 2.45 -7.78
CA PRO A 159 7.32 3.54 -8.52
C PRO A 159 7.20 4.83 -7.72
N ILE A 160 6.91 4.76 -6.42
CA ILE A 160 6.85 5.95 -5.56
C ILE A 160 8.22 6.62 -5.46
N LEU A 161 9.27 5.84 -5.20
CA LEU A 161 10.63 6.38 -5.12
C LEU A 161 11.10 6.95 -6.45
N ASP A 162 10.77 6.31 -7.58
CA ASP A 162 11.04 6.83 -8.92
C ASP A 162 10.45 8.22 -9.12
N HIS A 163 9.17 8.39 -8.79
CA HIS A 163 8.49 9.66 -8.91
C HIS A 163 9.07 10.76 -8.02
N MET A 164 9.71 10.40 -6.91
CA MET A 164 10.36 11.36 -6.00
C MET A 164 11.79 11.70 -6.41
N LEU A 165 12.45 10.82 -7.15
CA LEU A 165 13.84 10.99 -7.60
C LEU A 165 13.96 11.63 -9.00
N THR A 166 12.87 11.65 -9.77
CA THR A 166 12.74 12.30 -11.08
C THR A 166 12.55 13.80 -10.93
#